data_AF-A0A415UDL7-F1
#
_entry.id   AF-A0A415UDL7-F1
#
_cell.length_a   1.000
_cell.length_b   1.000
_cell.length_c   1.000
_cell.angle_alpha   90.00
_cell.angle_beta   90.00
_cell.angle_gamma   90.00
#
_symmetry.space_group_name_H-M   'P 1'
#
loop_
_entity.id
_entity.type
_entity.pdbx_description
1 polymer ?
#
loop_
_entity_poly.entity_id
_entity_poly.type
_entity_poly.pdbx_seq_one_letter_code
_entity_poly.pdbx_strand_id
1 'polypeptide(L)'
;MKIRFMRTDNDIFGEDEIIHPIIQISRNNDVYISILTELLFKFNTYTEKICFNVEKTLKLFQYRVEEDDIEEYAKFSKLVYNFYYTVVDDDFGREIEKNNVDFYIQNKLRFADKRLHLYRGRLFEVLISSLVKPRFVNEYFETGCKIFINNSHVFVRYGEGMASHKETFDIAGWIENSEYGEFYECKINPERFTEANYRLLEELEKRLLECNISNCIIAFVSADSTNKILQIKRDIEEKNKNISSEFRIIGRDSISEIPRYEIPEIA
;
A
#
# COMPACT_ATOMS: atom_id res chain seq x y z
N MET A 1 7.64 -26.46 4.23
CA MET A 1 8.30 -25.39 5.01
C MET A 1 7.21 -24.56 5.69
N LYS A 2 7.44 -23.97 6.88
CA LYS A 2 6.37 -23.22 7.58
C LYS A 2 6.58 -21.70 7.50
N ILE A 3 5.79 -21.03 6.68
CA ILE A 3 5.65 -19.55 6.69
C ILE A 3 4.40 -19.18 7.49
N ARG A 4 4.52 -18.14 8.33
CA ARG A 4 3.40 -17.60 9.10
C ARG A 4 3.42 -16.08 9.11
N PHE A 5 2.23 -15.50 9.10
CA PHE A 5 2.03 -14.06 9.25
C PHE A 5 1.42 -13.75 10.60
N MET A 6 1.82 -12.64 11.18
CA MET A 6 1.23 -12.11 12.41
C MET A 6 0.90 -10.63 12.21
N ARG A 7 -0.39 -10.31 12.13
CA ARG A 7 -0.87 -8.93 12.02
C ARG A 7 -0.37 -8.08 13.19
N THR A 8 0.08 -6.87 12.88
CA THR A 8 0.53 -5.87 13.85
C THR A 8 -0.29 -4.61 13.83
N ASP A 9 -0.95 -4.32 12.70
CA ASP A 9 -1.68 -3.08 12.51
C ASP A 9 -3.05 -3.14 13.18
N ASN A 10 -3.35 -2.10 13.95
CA ASN A 10 -4.69 -1.88 14.47
C ASN A 10 -5.65 -1.49 13.35
N ASP A 11 -6.92 -1.87 13.49
CA ASP A 11 -7.97 -1.35 12.63
C ASP A 11 -8.05 0.18 12.77
N ILE A 12 -8.24 0.89 11.66
CA ILE A 12 -8.47 2.33 11.69
C ILE A 12 -9.97 2.64 11.63
N PHE A 13 -10.40 3.61 12.42
CA PHE A 13 -11.80 4.04 12.45
C PHE A 13 -12.27 4.53 11.08
N GLY A 14 -13.46 4.12 10.62
CA GLY A 14 -14.06 4.61 9.38
C GLY A 14 -13.60 3.88 8.11
N GLU A 15 -12.72 2.88 8.18
CA GLU A 15 -12.19 2.17 6.99
C GLU A 15 -13.31 1.53 6.14
N ASP A 16 -14.25 0.84 6.78
CA ASP A 16 -15.41 0.21 6.14
C ASP A 16 -16.34 1.22 5.47
N GLU A 17 -16.46 2.42 6.02
CA GLU A 17 -17.39 3.43 5.57
C GLU A 17 -16.82 4.33 4.47
N ILE A 18 -15.52 4.66 4.53
CA ILE A 18 -14.92 5.69 3.65
C ILE A 18 -13.85 5.16 2.71
N ILE A 19 -13.25 4.00 2.97
CA ILE A 19 -12.21 3.41 2.13
C ILE A 19 -12.78 2.26 1.28
N HIS A 20 -13.38 1.25 1.93
CA HIS A 20 -13.81 0.05 1.24
C HIS A 20 -14.80 0.29 0.08
N PRO A 21 -15.76 1.22 0.15
CA PRO A 21 -16.66 1.50 -0.97
C PRO A 21 -15.95 2.04 -2.21
N ILE A 22 -14.89 2.85 -2.04
CA ILE A 22 -14.05 3.33 -3.15
C ILE A 22 -13.35 2.15 -3.81
N ILE A 23 -12.77 1.27 -3.01
CA ILE A 23 -11.99 0.13 -3.48
C ILE A 23 -12.84 -0.92 -4.18
N GLN A 24 -14.06 -1.16 -3.70
CA GLN A 24 -15.00 -2.10 -4.34
C GLN A 24 -15.29 -1.72 -5.79
N ILE A 25 -15.41 -0.42 -6.08
CA ILE A 25 -15.64 0.08 -7.44
C ILE A 25 -14.32 0.13 -8.23
N SER A 26 -13.24 0.64 -7.65
CA SER A 26 -12.01 0.88 -8.40
C SER A 26 -11.25 -0.38 -8.79
N ARG A 27 -11.24 -1.43 -7.95
CA ARG A 27 -10.37 -2.61 -8.13
C ARG A 27 -10.59 -3.41 -9.42
N ASN A 28 -11.75 -3.22 -10.08
CA ASN A 28 -12.13 -3.95 -11.29
C ASN A 28 -11.98 -3.11 -12.57
N ASN A 29 -11.54 -1.85 -12.47
CA ASN A 29 -11.48 -0.94 -13.60
C ASN A 29 -10.13 -0.20 -13.63
N ASP A 30 -9.32 -0.48 -14.64
CA ASP A 30 -7.98 0.11 -14.81
C ASP A 30 -7.98 1.64 -14.83
N VAL A 31 -9.01 2.24 -15.44
CA VAL A 31 -9.16 3.71 -15.47
C VAL A 31 -9.38 4.23 -14.07
N TYR A 32 -10.18 3.56 -13.25
CA TYR A 32 -10.46 4.01 -11.88
C TYR A 32 -9.25 3.81 -10.97
N ILE A 33 -8.49 2.72 -11.13
CA ILE A 33 -7.19 2.52 -10.46
C ILE A 33 -6.24 3.68 -10.82
N SER A 34 -6.14 4.02 -12.09
CA SER A 34 -5.28 5.10 -12.58
C SER A 34 -5.69 6.47 -12.00
N ILE A 35 -6.99 6.79 -12.02
CA ILE A 35 -7.53 8.03 -11.44
C ILE A 35 -7.24 8.10 -9.94
N LEU A 36 -7.55 7.02 -9.21
CA LEU A 36 -7.38 6.98 -7.76
C LEU A 36 -5.90 7.19 -7.39
N THR A 37 -5.00 6.43 -7.99
CA THR A 37 -3.55 6.54 -7.73
C THR A 37 -3.01 7.94 -8.08
N GLU A 38 -3.48 8.57 -9.16
CA GLU A 38 -3.09 9.94 -9.51
C GLU A 38 -3.60 10.97 -8.48
N LEU A 39 -4.82 10.82 -7.97
CA LEU A 39 -5.35 11.68 -6.90
C LEU A 39 -4.62 11.50 -5.58
N LEU A 40 -4.35 10.25 -5.19
CA LEU A 40 -3.59 9.91 -3.98
C LEU A 40 -2.20 10.57 -4.01
N PHE A 41 -1.55 10.56 -5.17
CA PHE A 41 -0.25 11.20 -5.35
C PHE A 41 -0.32 12.74 -5.38
N LYS A 42 -1.24 13.32 -6.16
CA LYS A 42 -1.35 14.78 -6.32
C LYS A 42 -1.77 15.48 -5.03
N PHE A 43 -2.75 14.93 -4.33
CA PHE A 43 -3.31 15.55 -3.13
C PHE A 43 -2.65 15.00 -1.89
N ASN A 44 -1.31 15.16 -1.87
CA ASN A 44 -0.50 14.55 -0.85
C ASN A 44 -0.37 15.38 0.44
N THR A 45 -0.73 16.66 0.39
CA THR A 45 -0.61 17.64 1.49
C THR A 45 -1.92 18.38 1.61
N TYR A 46 -2.33 18.72 2.84
CA TYR A 46 -3.56 19.48 3.05
C TYR A 46 -3.44 20.91 2.50
N THR A 47 -4.49 21.36 1.83
CA THR A 47 -4.71 22.77 1.46
C THR A 47 -6.17 23.09 1.68
N GLU A 48 -6.50 24.35 1.99
CA GLU A 48 -7.89 24.79 2.16
C GLU A 48 -8.76 24.55 0.90
N LYS A 49 -8.14 24.40 -0.27
CA LYS A 49 -8.80 24.17 -1.57
C LYS A 49 -8.78 22.70 -1.99
N ILE A 50 -8.35 21.77 -1.14
CA ILE A 50 -8.14 20.37 -1.54
C ILE A 50 -9.39 19.73 -2.14
N CYS A 51 -10.55 19.89 -1.50
CA CYS A 51 -11.81 19.31 -1.98
C CYS A 51 -12.22 19.88 -3.35
N PHE A 52 -12.08 21.20 -3.53
CA PHE A 52 -12.33 21.84 -4.83
C PHE A 52 -11.38 21.34 -5.92
N ASN A 53 -10.10 21.18 -5.59
CA ASN A 53 -9.09 20.69 -6.54
C ASN A 53 -9.32 19.21 -6.90
N VAL A 54 -9.73 18.39 -5.94
CA VAL A 54 -10.12 16.99 -6.16
C VAL A 54 -11.33 16.94 -7.08
N GLU A 55 -12.40 17.69 -6.79
CA GLU A 55 -13.60 17.74 -7.63
C GLU A 55 -13.29 18.17 -9.07
N LYS A 56 -12.49 19.24 -9.22
CA LYS A 56 -12.04 19.70 -10.54
C LYS A 56 -11.25 18.63 -11.27
N THR A 57 -10.37 17.91 -10.58
CA THR A 57 -9.54 16.86 -11.17
C THR A 57 -10.38 15.66 -11.59
N LEU A 58 -11.35 15.24 -10.77
CA LEU A 58 -12.33 14.22 -11.14
C LEU A 58 -13.09 14.63 -12.41
N LYS A 59 -13.65 15.85 -12.47
CA LYS A 59 -14.32 16.34 -13.70
C LYS A 59 -13.44 16.27 -14.96
N LEU A 60 -12.13 16.44 -14.83
CA LEU A 60 -11.19 16.30 -15.94
C LEU A 60 -10.92 14.84 -16.33
N PHE A 61 -11.03 13.90 -15.40
CA PHE A 61 -10.88 12.48 -15.71
C PHE A 61 -12.13 11.84 -16.29
N GLN A 62 -13.29 12.46 -16.16
CA GLN A 62 -14.53 11.98 -16.78
C GLN A 62 -14.36 11.72 -18.29
N TYR A 63 -13.52 12.49 -18.97
CA TYR A 63 -13.22 12.30 -20.40
C TYR A 63 -12.43 11.02 -20.73
N ARG A 64 -11.93 10.29 -19.72
CA ARG A 64 -11.24 8.99 -19.88
C ARG A 64 -12.16 7.80 -19.62
N VAL A 65 -13.42 8.05 -19.32
CA VAL A 65 -14.41 7.03 -18.94
C VAL A 65 -15.30 6.77 -20.15
N GLU A 66 -15.55 5.49 -20.43
CA GLU A 66 -16.46 5.06 -21.49
C GLU A 66 -17.90 5.51 -21.18
N GLU A 67 -18.72 5.72 -22.21
CA GLU A 67 -20.10 6.22 -22.03
C GLU A 67 -20.96 5.32 -21.15
N ASP A 68 -20.79 4.00 -21.27
CA ASP A 68 -21.53 2.99 -20.50
C ASP A 68 -21.18 3.01 -19.00
N ASP A 69 -20.01 3.57 -18.63
CA ASP A 69 -19.50 3.60 -17.26
C ASP A 69 -19.81 4.92 -16.52
N ILE A 70 -20.51 5.87 -17.15
CA ILE A 70 -20.73 7.22 -16.58
C ILE A 70 -21.45 7.18 -15.23
N GLU A 71 -22.43 6.30 -15.05
CA GLU A 71 -23.17 6.21 -13.78
C GLU A 71 -22.29 5.65 -12.64
N GLU A 72 -21.51 4.61 -12.93
CA GLU A 72 -20.58 4.04 -11.96
C GLU A 72 -19.46 5.03 -11.62
N TYR A 73 -18.98 5.76 -12.63
CA TYR A 73 -18.00 6.82 -12.45
C TYR A 73 -18.51 7.97 -11.57
N ALA A 74 -19.78 8.35 -11.72
CA ALA A 74 -20.39 9.36 -10.84
C ALA A 74 -20.42 8.88 -9.38
N LYS A 75 -20.71 7.59 -9.14
CA LYS A 75 -20.66 6.97 -7.81
C LYS A 75 -19.24 6.97 -7.25
N PHE A 76 -18.26 6.47 -8.02
CA PHE A 76 -16.84 6.48 -7.67
C PHE A 76 -16.34 7.89 -7.33
N SER A 77 -16.61 8.85 -8.21
CA SER A 77 -16.18 10.25 -8.05
C SER A 77 -16.73 10.88 -6.78
N LYS A 78 -18.01 10.62 -6.47
CA LYS A 78 -18.64 11.09 -5.24
C LYS A 78 -18.00 10.48 -4.01
N LEU A 79 -17.71 9.17 -4.03
CA LEU A 79 -17.04 8.49 -2.91
C LEU A 79 -15.63 9.04 -2.69
N VAL A 80 -14.84 9.23 -3.75
CA VAL A 80 -13.49 9.81 -3.66
C VAL A 80 -13.53 11.25 -3.14
N TYR A 81 -14.44 12.09 -3.65
CA TYR A 81 -14.62 13.45 -3.15
C TYR A 81 -14.98 13.45 -1.65
N ASN A 82 -15.96 12.63 -1.27
CA ASN A 82 -16.41 12.51 0.11
C ASN A 82 -15.31 11.99 1.05
N PHE A 83 -14.43 11.10 0.58
CA PHE A 83 -13.27 10.67 1.34
C PHE A 83 -12.37 11.85 1.70
N TYR A 84 -11.98 12.68 0.74
CA TYR A 84 -11.13 13.85 1.03
C TYR A 84 -11.85 14.85 1.95
N TYR A 85 -13.13 15.11 1.72
CA TYR A 85 -13.94 15.99 2.55
C TYR A 85 -14.04 15.49 4.00
N THR A 86 -14.37 14.21 4.18
CA THR A 86 -14.54 13.59 5.50
C THR A 86 -13.23 13.55 6.28
N VAL A 87 -12.13 13.17 5.63
CA VAL A 87 -10.84 13.02 6.31
C VAL A 87 -10.30 14.36 6.83
N VAL A 88 -10.54 15.46 6.11
CA VAL A 88 -10.09 16.79 6.55
C VAL A 88 -11.05 17.45 7.53
N ASP A 89 -12.27 16.94 7.67
CA ASP A 89 -13.28 17.46 8.58
C ASP A 89 -12.92 17.26 10.07
N ASP A 90 -13.26 18.25 10.90
CA ASP A 90 -12.92 18.26 12.33
C ASP A 90 -13.89 17.44 13.19
N ASP A 91 -15.12 17.24 12.75
CA ASP A 91 -16.05 16.31 13.43
C ASP A 91 -15.57 14.88 13.24
N PHE A 92 -15.13 14.51 12.03
CA PHE A 92 -14.50 13.21 11.80
C PHE A 92 -13.25 13.02 12.68
N GLY A 93 -12.41 14.05 12.82
CA GLY A 93 -11.27 14.04 13.75
C GLY A 93 -11.67 13.74 15.20
N ARG A 94 -12.79 14.32 15.66
CA ARG A 94 -13.34 14.06 17.01
C ARG A 94 -13.92 12.67 17.16
N GLU A 95 -14.52 12.09 16.12
CA GLU A 95 -14.98 10.70 16.16
C GLU A 95 -13.81 9.71 16.26
N ILE A 96 -12.69 9.96 15.56
CA ILE A 96 -11.46 9.16 15.74
C ILE A 96 -11.00 9.20 17.20
N GLU A 97 -10.94 10.40 17.80
CA GLU A 97 -10.54 10.59 19.20
C GLU A 97 -11.44 9.79 20.16
N LYS A 98 -12.76 9.85 19.98
CA LYS A 98 -13.71 9.09 20.82
C LYS A 98 -13.52 7.58 20.74
N ASN A 99 -13.14 7.06 19.57
CA ASN A 99 -12.96 5.62 19.35
C ASN A 99 -11.61 5.13 19.86
N ASN A 100 -10.54 5.93 19.70
CA ASN A 100 -9.20 5.57 20.15
C ASN A 100 -8.34 6.81 20.46
N VAL A 101 -8.41 7.28 21.70
CA VAL A 101 -7.69 8.47 22.18
C VAL A 101 -6.17 8.33 22.03
N ASP A 102 -5.62 7.17 22.38
CA ASP A 102 -4.17 6.94 22.32
C ASP A 102 -3.66 7.00 20.87
N PHE A 103 -4.35 6.33 19.95
CA PHE A 103 -4.05 6.38 18.52
C PHE A 103 -4.16 7.82 17.97
N TYR A 104 -5.19 8.55 18.37
CA TYR A 104 -5.42 9.94 17.97
C TYR A 104 -4.27 10.86 18.41
N ILE A 105 -3.85 10.77 19.68
CA ILE A 105 -2.77 11.57 20.24
C ILE A 105 -1.43 11.20 19.61
N GLN A 106 -1.11 9.89 19.54
CA GLN A 106 0.15 9.38 19.02
C GLN A 106 0.37 9.82 17.55
N ASN A 107 -0.68 9.77 16.74
CA ASN A 107 -0.62 10.15 15.32
C ASN A 107 -0.92 11.63 15.06
N LYS A 108 -1.15 12.43 16.12
CA LYS A 108 -1.45 13.88 16.04
C LYS A 108 -2.65 14.18 15.13
N LEU A 109 -3.71 13.36 15.23
CA LEU A 109 -4.85 13.40 14.32
C LEU A 109 -5.81 14.57 14.54
N ARG A 110 -5.51 15.47 15.48
CA ARG A 110 -6.16 16.79 15.56
C ARG A 110 -5.94 17.65 14.32
N PHE A 111 -4.87 17.41 13.57
CA PHE A 111 -4.54 18.17 12.37
C PHE A 111 -5.04 17.47 11.11
N ALA A 112 -5.80 18.18 10.27
CA ALA A 112 -6.33 17.68 9.00
C ALA A 112 -5.24 17.08 8.09
N ASP A 113 -4.06 17.70 8.04
CA ASP A 113 -2.92 17.18 7.27
C ASP A 113 -2.45 15.79 7.76
N LYS A 114 -2.46 15.55 9.07
CA LYS A 114 -2.09 14.25 9.65
C LYS A 114 -3.14 13.19 9.37
N ARG A 115 -4.43 13.54 9.46
CA ARG A 115 -5.53 12.66 9.05
C ARG A 115 -5.43 12.32 7.56
N LEU A 116 -5.24 13.33 6.72
CA LEU A 116 -5.07 13.17 5.27
C LEU A 116 -3.92 12.23 4.94
N HIS A 117 -2.74 12.43 5.53
CA HIS A 117 -1.59 11.55 5.29
C HIS A 117 -1.85 10.10 5.71
N LEU A 118 -2.48 9.89 6.86
CA LEU A 118 -2.79 8.56 7.38
C LEU A 118 -3.81 7.83 6.49
N TYR A 119 -5.00 8.42 6.31
CA TYR A 119 -6.10 7.76 5.60
C TYR A 119 -5.81 7.58 4.13
N ARG A 120 -5.06 8.50 3.51
CA ARG A 120 -4.63 8.34 2.12
C ARG A 120 -3.65 7.18 1.97
N GLY A 121 -2.71 7.06 2.90
CA GLY A 121 -1.80 5.91 2.98
C GLY A 121 -2.57 4.60 3.09
N ARG A 122 -3.55 4.54 4.00
CA ARG A 122 -4.41 3.38 4.15
C ARG A 122 -5.22 3.07 2.90
N LEU A 123 -5.84 4.08 2.27
CA LEU A 123 -6.60 3.90 1.02
C LEU A 123 -5.73 3.29 -0.09
N PHE A 124 -4.44 3.67 -0.16
CA PHE A 124 -3.49 3.08 -1.09
C PHE A 124 -3.17 1.62 -0.74
N GLU A 125 -2.86 1.30 0.51
CA GLU A 125 -2.58 -0.07 0.95
C GLU A 125 -3.79 -1.00 0.75
N VAL A 126 -5.00 -0.53 1.03
CA VAL A 126 -6.24 -1.29 0.82
C VAL A 126 -6.53 -1.48 -0.68
N LEU A 127 -6.19 -0.50 -1.53
CA LEU A 127 -6.22 -0.71 -2.97
C LEU A 127 -5.29 -1.86 -3.38
N ILE A 128 -4.00 -1.78 -3.05
CA ILE A 128 -3.04 -2.81 -3.46
C ILE A 128 -3.42 -4.18 -2.89
N SER A 129 -3.82 -4.24 -1.61
CA SER A 129 -4.23 -5.51 -1.01
C SER A 129 -5.46 -6.10 -1.69
N SER A 130 -6.42 -5.28 -2.14
CA SER A 130 -7.59 -5.74 -2.88
C SER A 130 -7.28 -6.31 -4.27
N LEU A 131 -6.19 -5.84 -4.90
CA LEU A 131 -5.72 -6.34 -6.21
C LEU A 131 -4.94 -7.66 -6.05
N VAL A 132 -4.36 -7.91 -4.88
CA VAL A 132 -3.54 -9.09 -4.58
C VAL A 132 -4.35 -10.24 -3.97
N LYS A 133 -5.22 -9.91 -3.00
CA LYS A 133 -5.99 -10.88 -2.20
C LYS A 133 -6.74 -11.95 -2.99
N PRO A 134 -7.31 -11.69 -4.19
CA PRO A 134 -8.01 -12.73 -4.95
C PRO A 134 -7.18 -13.99 -5.26
N ARG A 135 -5.85 -13.90 -5.30
CA ARG A 135 -4.97 -15.06 -5.53
C ARG A 135 -4.78 -15.96 -4.32
N PHE A 136 -5.09 -15.47 -3.12
CA PHE A 136 -4.87 -16.16 -1.85
C PHE A 136 -6.18 -16.60 -1.19
N VAL A 137 -7.22 -16.85 -1.98
CA VAL A 137 -8.51 -17.36 -1.46
C VAL A 137 -8.28 -18.76 -0.87
N ASN A 138 -8.59 -18.93 0.41
CA ASN A 138 -8.31 -20.12 1.22
C ASN A 138 -6.82 -20.37 1.54
N GLU A 139 -5.95 -19.42 1.23
CA GLU A 139 -4.52 -19.47 1.51
C GLU A 139 -4.14 -18.43 2.58
N TYR A 140 -2.86 -18.36 2.96
CA TYR A 140 -2.42 -17.39 3.95
C TYR A 140 -2.32 -16.00 3.31
N PHE A 141 -2.98 -15.01 3.89
CA PHE A 141 -2.90 -13.61 3.46
C PHE A 141 -3.07 -12.69 4.66
N GLU A 142 -2.20 -11.67 4.76
CA GLU A 142 -2.27 -10.69 5.84
C GLU A 142 -1.75 -9.31 5.38
N THR A 143 -2.24 -8.25 6.02
CA THR A 143 -1.75 -6.87 5.81
C THR A 143 -1.13 -6.33 7.10
N GLY A 144 -0.12 -5.46 6.98
CA GLY A 144 0.50 -4.83 8.15
C GLY A 144 0.99 -5.87 9.15
N CYS A 145 1.92 -6.73 8.71
CA CYS A 145 2.24 -7.97 9.42
C CYS A 145 3.72 -8.26 9.54
N LYS A 146 4.07 -9.07 10.54
CA LYS A 146 5.39 -9.70 10.68
C LYS A 146 5.40 -11.05 9.98
N ILE A 147 6.52 -11.38 9.35
CA ILE A 147 6.73 -12.64 8.65
C ILE A 147 7.66 -13.54 9.46
N PHE A 148 7.28 -14.81 9.60
CA PHE A 148 8.08 -15.85 10.22
C PHE A 148 8.31 -16.99 9.24
N ILE A 149 9.58 -17.34 8.98
CA ILE A 149 9.99 -18.47 8.16
C ILE A 149 10.65 -19.50 9.07
N ASN A 150 10.10 -20.72 9.13
CA ASN A 150 10.57 -21.79 10.03
C ASN A 150 10.68 -21.33 11.49
N ASN A 151 9.69 -20.56 11.96
CA ASN A 151 9.61 -19.94 13.28
C ASN A 151 10.63 -18.83 13.55
N SER A 152 11.47 -18.48 12.58
CA SER A 152 12.41 -17.36 12.67
C SER A 152 11.79 -16.09 12.10
N HIS A 153 11.79 -15.03 12.91
CA HIS A 153 11.24 -13.73 12.55
C HIS A 153 12.13 -13.01 11.53
N VAL A 154 11.53 -12.49 10.45
CA VAL A 154 12.19 -11.67 9.44
C VAL A 154 12.16 -10.21 9.88
N PHE A 155 13.32 -9.66 10.21
CA PHE A 155 13.46 -8.25 10.62
C PHE A 155 14.87 -7.76 10.37
N VAL A 156 15.02 -6.44 10.25
CA VAL A 156 16.33 -5.79 10.16
C VAL A 156 16.48 -4.74 11.25
N ARG A 157 17.69 -4.66 11.80
CA ARG A 157 18.08 -3.58 12.72
C ARG A 157 18.73 -2.46 11.91
N TYR A 158 18.41 -1.22 12.25
CA TYR A 158 18.99 -0.04 11.61
C TYR A 158 19.36 1.00 12.67
N GLY A 159 20.44 1.78 12.45
CA GLY A 159 20.91 2.79 13.41
C GLY A 159 21.60 2.22 14.65
N GLU A 160 21.88 3.08 15.64
CA GLU A 160 22.55 2.71 16.90
C GLU A 160 21.54 2.28 17.97
N GLY A 161 21.71 1.08 18.52
CA GLY A 161 20.92 0.54 19.64
C GLY A 161 19.91 -0.54 19.25
N MET A 162 19.30 -1.18 20.27
CA MET A 162 18.36 -2.30 20.11
C MET A 162 16.94 -1.87 19.71
N ALA A 163 16.62 -0.57 19.70
CA ALA A 163 15.25 -0.05 19.57
C ALA A 163 14.82 0.29 18.14
N SER A 164 15.75 0.37 17.20
CA SER A 164 15.48 0.78 15.82
C SER A 164 15.51 -0.44 14.91
N HIS A 165 14.32 -0.99 14.63
CA HIS A 165 14.15 -2.14 13.76
C HIS A 165 12.94 -1.97 12.83
N LYS A 166 13.02 -2.59 11.65
CA LYS A 166 11.92 -2.71 10.70
C LYS A 166 11.56 -4.19 10.61
N GLU A 167 10.28 -4.48 10.80
CA GLU A 167 9.78 -5.86 10.93
C GLU A 167 8.41 -6.08 10.30
N THR A 168 7.72 -5.00 9.90
CA THR A 168 6.39 -5.08 9.31
C THR A 168 6.47 -5.05 7.79
N PHE A 169 5.57 -5.76 7.12
CA PHE A 169 5.34 -5.70 5.69
C PHE A 169 3.90 -5.23 5.47
N ASP A 170 3.68 -4.41 4.45
CA ASP A 170 2.36 -3.83 4.22
C ASP A 170 1.37 -4.89 3.73
N ILE A 171 1.80 -5.82 2.85
CA ILE A 171 1.00 -6.95 2.36
C ILE A 171 1.87 -8.20 2.24
N ALA A 172 1.35 -9.34 2.70
CA ALA A 172 1.98 -10.64 2.54
C ALA A 172 0.94 -11.72 2.19
N GLY A 173 1.23 -12.53 1.18
CA GLY A 173 0.46 -13.70 0.78
C GLY A 173 1.37 -14.92 0.61
N TRP A 174 0.88 -16.10 0.97
CA TRP A 174 1.61 -17.36 0.83
C TRP A 174 0.67 -18.52 0.49
N ILE A 175 1.04 -19.29 -0.53
CA ILE A 175 0.38 -20.52 -0.96
C ILE A 175 1.32 -21.69 -0.65
N GLU A 176 0.93 -22.54 0.29
CA GLU A 176 1.82 -23.59 0.80
C GLU A 176 2.12 -24.67 -0.25
N ASN A 177 1.11 -25.05 -1.05
CA ASN A 177 1.24 -26.14 -2.01
C ASN A 177 2.10 -25.79 -3.23
N SER A 178 2.12 -24.53 -3.64
CA SER A 178 2.89 -24.06 -4.80
C SER A 178 4.19 -23.35 -4.46
N GLU A 179 4.53 -23.29 -3.17
CA GLU A 179 5.66 -22.53 -2.63
C GLU A 179 5.74 -21.11 -3.24
N TYR A 180 4.58 -20.47 -3.37
CA TYR A 180 4.42 -19.17 -4.01
C TYR A 180 4.08 -18.10 -2.98
N GLY A 181 4.80 -16.98 -3.03
CA GLY A 181 4.59 -15.86 -2.13
C GLY A 181 4.52 -14.52 -2.84
N GLU A 182 3.73 -13.61 -2.29
CA GLU A 182 3.72 -12.21 -2.73
C GLU A 182 3.86 -11.27 -1.52
N PHE A 183 4.81 -10.35 -1.61
CA PHE A 183 5.22 -9.48 -0.51
C PHE A 183 5.40 -8.05 -1.03
N TYR A 184 4.64 -7.11 -0.47
CA TYR A 184 4.62 -5.74 -0.96
C TYR A 184 4.89 -4.74 0.17
N GLU A 185 5.75 -3.77 -0.10
CA GLU A 185 5.86 -2.53 0.67
C GLU A 185 5.33 -1.37 -0.19
N CYS A 186 4.32 -0.70 0.31
CA CYS A 186 3.52 0.31 -0.36
C CYS A 186 3.85 1.70 0.17
N LYS A 187 4.20 2.65 -0.70
CA LYS A 187 4.35 4.06 -0.34
C LYS A 187 3.82 4.94 -1.46
N ILE A 188 2.86 5.82 -1.16
CA ILE A 188 2.32 6.77 -2.17
C ILE A 188 3.42 7.60 -2.82
N ASN A 189 4.34 8.13 -2.01
CA ASN A 189 5.47 8.91 -2.48
C ASN A 189 6.75 8.05 -2.40
N PRO A 190 7.51 7.85 -3.49
CA PRO A 190 8.71 7.02 -3.50
C PRO A 190 9.79 7.49 -2.51
N GLU A 191 9.89 8.79 -2.24
CA GLU A 191 10.84 9.37 -1.29
C GLU A 191 10.65 8.85 0.16
N ARG A 192 9.51 8.22 0.45
CA ARG A 192 9.26 7.59 1.76
C ARG A 192 9.82 6.18 1.87
N PHE A 193 10.32 5.59 0.79
CA PHE A 193 11.09 4.35 0.87
C PHE A 193 12.44 4.66 1.52
N THR A 194 12.69 4.04 2.67
CA THR A 194 13.93 4.18 3.43
C THR A 194 14.84 2.99 3.17
N GLU A 195 16.12 3.13 3.52
CA GLU A 195 17.09 2.02 3.54
C GLU A 195 16.60 0.84 4.41
N ALA A 196 15.88 1.12 5.50
CA ALA A 196 15.32 0.08 6.35
C ALA A 196 14.22 -0.74 5.65
N ASN A 197 13.40 -0.11 4.80
CA ASN A 197 12.43 -0.83 3.96
C ASN A 197 13.16 -1.76 2.98
N TYR A 198 14.22 -1.25 2.35
CA TYR A 198 14.98 -1.98 1.35
C TYR A 198 15.67 -3.21 1.95
N ARG A 199 16.39 -3.03 3.06
CA ARG A 199 17.05 -4.12 3.78
C ARG A 199 16.07 -5.18 4.30
N LEU A 200 14.86 -4.77 4.69
CA LEU A 200 13.84 -5.75 5.13
C LEU A 200 13.41 -6.67 3.99
N LEU A 201 13.20 -6.13 2.78
CA LEU A 201 12.86 -6.96 1.61
C LEU A 201 14.04 -7.87 1.20
N GLU A 202 15.27 -7.40 1.33
CA GLU A 202 16.49 -8.21 1.06
C GLU A 202 16.61 -9.36 2.04
N GLU A 203 16.43 -9.09 3.33
CA GLU A 203 16.46 -10.13 4.34
C GLU A 203 15.35 -11.17 4.06
N LEU A 204 14.16 -10.75 3.64
CA LEU A 204 13.09 -11.68 3.25
C LEU A 204 13.50 -12.55 2.05
N GLU A 205 13.98 -11.95 0.97
CA GLU A 205 14.44 -12.65 -0.24
C GLU A 205 15.53 -13.68 0.09
N LYS A 206 16.54 -13.26 0.86
CA LYS A 206 17.63 -14.12 1.31
C LYS A 206 17.10 -15.34 2.07
N ARG A 207 16.16 -15.15 3.01
CA ARG A 207 15.60 -16.26 3.79
C ARG A 207 14.75 -17.22 2.95
N LEU A 208 14.04 -16.70 1.95
CA LEU A 208 13.30 -17.52 0.99
C LEU A 208 14.25 -18.35 0.13
N LEU A 209 15.32 -17.74 -0.38
CA LEU A 209 16.36 -18.42 -1.16
C LEU A 209 17.12 -19.48 -0.33
N GLU A 210 17.40 -19.22 0.95
CA GLU A 210 17.97 -20.21 1.87
C GLU A 210 17.05 -21.43 2.06
N CYS A 211 15.76 -21.29 1.80
CA CYS A 211 14.77 -22.36 1.78
C CYS A 211 14.52 -22.94 0.37
N ASN A 212 15.31 -22.56 -0.63
CA ASN A 212 15.16 -22.89 -2.06
C ASN A 212 13.88 -22.37 -2.72
N ILE A 213 13.37 -21.22 -2.27
CA ILE A 213 12.15 -20.61 -2.81
C ILE A 213 12.52 -19.39 -3.63
N SER A 214 12.31 -19.49 -4.93
CA SER A 214 12.51 -18.40 -5.89
C SER A 214 11.23 -17.91 -6.55
N ASN A 215 10.10 -18.62 -6.37
CA ASN A 215 8.81 -18.31 -6.98
C ASN A 215 8.05 -17.27 -6.15
N CYS A 216 8.64 -16.10 -5.92
CA CYS A 216 8.04 -15.05 -5.11
C CYS A 216 8.01 -13.71 -5.86
N ILE A 217 6.96 -12.93 -5.62
CA ILE A 217 6.96 -11.50 -5.93
C ILE A 217 7.33 -10.77 -4.65
N ILE A 218 8.47 -10.09 -4.66
CA ILE A 218 8.85 -9.14 -3.61
C ILE A 218 8.91 -7.77 -4.28
N ALA A 219 8.15 -6.79 -3.78
CA ALA A 219 7.95 -5.56 -4.52
C ALA A 219 7.83 -4.28 -3.70
N PHE A 220 8.36 -3.19 -4.27
CA PHE A 220 7.99 -1.83 -3.90
C PHE A 220 6.87 -1.32 -4.80
N VAL A 221 5.84 -0.76 -4.19
CA VAL A 221 4.66 -0.23 -4.89
C VAL A 221 4.44 1.25 -4.56
N SER A 222 4.27 2.09 -5.58
CA SER A 222 4.03 3.52 -5.39
C SER A 222 2.99 4.09 -6.33
N ALA A 223 2.28 5.12 -5.85
CA ALA A 223 1.32 5.89 -6.64
C ALA A 223 1.99 6.93 -7.57
N ASP A 224 3.32 7.00 -7.56
CA ASP A 224 4.13 7.81 -8.50
C ASP A 224 4.75 6.91 -9.58
N SER A 225 5.47 7.50 -10.54
CA SER A 225 6.02 6.76 -11.68
C SER A 225 7.07 5.72 -11.30
N THR A 226 7.11 4.61 -12.05
CA THR A 226 8.07 3.51 -11.87
C THR A 226 9.51 4.02 -11.88
N ASN A 227 9.83 4.98 -12.75
CA ASN A 227 11.16 5.55 -12.89
C ASN A 227 11.67 6.24 -11.62
N LYS A 228 10.79 6.89 -10.85
CA LYS A 228 11.21 7.53 -9.60
C LYS A 228 11.54 6.51 -8.51
N ILE A 229 10.78 5.41 -8.44
CA ILE A 229 11.10 4.33 -7.50
C ILE A 229 12.43 3.67 -7.87
N LEU A 230 12.67 3.44 -9.17
CA LEU A 230 13.95 2.93 -9.66
C LEU A 230 15.12 3.84 -9.28
N GLN A 231 14.95 5.16 -9.37
CA GLN A 231 15.97 6.11 -8.93
C GLN A 231 16.23 6.00 -7.42
N ILE A 232 15.17 5.96 -6.59
CA ILE A 232 15.32 5.78 -5.14
C ILE A 232 16.03 4.47 -4.80
N LYS A 233 15.69 3.37 -5.48
CA LYS A 233 16.40 2.08 -5.32
C LYS A 233 17.89 2.24 -5.60
N ARG A 234 18.26 2.82 -6.75
CA ARG A 234 19.67 3.06 -7.12
C ARG A 234 20.39 3.92 -6.08
N ASP A 235 19.75 4.99 -5.62
CA ASP A 235 20.33 5.88 -4.61
C ASP A 235 20.59 5.16 -3.27
N ILE A 236 19.75 4.19 -2.90
CA ILE A 236 19.95 3.35 -1.71
C ILE A 236 21.08 2.34 -1.94
N GLU A 237 21.11 1.67 -3.09
CA GLU A 237 22.15 0.69 -3.45
C GLU A 237 23.54 1.33 -3.56
N GLU A 238 23.65 2.50 -4.20
CA GLU A 238 24.93 3.21 -4.34
C GLU A 238 25.53 3.62 -2.98
N LYS A 239 24.67 3.98 -2.02
CA LYS A 239 25.09 4.27 -0.64
C LYS A 239 25.52 3.02 0.12
N ASN A 240 25.05 1.85 -0.29
CA ASN A 240 25.24 0.58 0.38
C ASN A 240 25.94 -0.42 -0.55
N LYS A 241 27.27 -0.29 -0.70
CA LYS A 241 28.13 -1.03 -1.66
C LYS A 241 28.05 -2.57 -1.67
N ASN A 242 27.25 -3.19 -0.80
CA ASN A 242 27.08 -4.63 -0.68
C ASN A 242 25.61 -5.09 -0.76
N ILE A 243 24.68 -4.21 -1.16
CA ILE A 243 23.25 -4.54 -1.25
C ILE A 243 22.84 -4.53 -2.72
N SER A 244 22.38 -5.68 -3.22
CA SER A 244 21.86 -5.83 -4.58
C SER A 244 20.81 -6.94 -4.57
N SER A 245 19.55 -6.54 -4.54
CA SER A 245 18.42 -7.44 -4.62
C SER A 245 17.54 -7.11 -5.82
N GLU A 246 16.98 -8.14 -6.43
CA GLU A 246 16.10 -8.01 -7.59
C GLU A 246 14.63 -8.02 -7.16
N PHE A 247 14.19 -6.97 -6.46
CA PHE A 247 12.77 -6.77 -6.19
C PHE A 247 12.05 -6.15 -7.39
N ARG A 248 10.79 -6.52 -7.57
CA ARG A 248 9.90 -5.91 -8.56
C ARG A 248 9.56 -4.47 -8.16
N ILE A 249 9.60 -3.56 -9.12
CA ILE A 249 9.25 -2.16 -8.90
C ILE A 249 7.96 -1.85 -9.65
N ILE A 250 6.93 -1.42 -8.91
CA ILE A 250 5.60 -1.16 -9.44
C ILE A 250 5.24 0.30 -9.17
N GLY A 251 5.33 1.15 -10.20
CA GLY A 251 4.79 2.50 -10.15
C GLY A 251 3.35 2.57 -10.63
N ARG A 252 2.79 3.78 -10.55
CA ARG A 252 1.42 4.12 -10.99
C ARG A 252 1.06 3.52 -12.34
N ASP A 253 2.00 3.56 -13.27
CA ASP A 253 1.83 3.17 -14.66
C ASP A 253 1.66 1.64 -14.84
N SER A 254 1.78 0.85 -13.76
CA SER A 254 1.69 -0.62 -13.79
C SER A 254 0.88 -1.22 -12.64
N ILE A 255 0.24 -0.40 -11.78
CA ILE A 255 -0.59 -0.91 -10.68
C ILE A 255 -1.80 -1.69 -11.23
N SER A 256 -2.38 -1.27 -12.35
CA SER A 256 -3.49 -1.96 -13.04
C SER A 256 -3.13 -3.37 -13.49
N GLU A 257 -1.84 -3.70 -13.60
CA GLU A 257 -1.38 -5.04 -13.99
C GLU A 257 -1.30 -6.03 -12.83
N ILE A 258 -1.35 -5.56 -11.57
CA ILE A 258 -1.24 -6.43 -10.38
C ILE A 258 -2.29 -7.55 -10.38
N PRO A 259 -3.57 -7.33 -10.72
CA PRO A 259 -4.57 -8.40 -10.80
C PRO A 259 -4.23 -9.51 -11.80
N ARG A 260 -3.39 -9.21 -12.81
CA ARG A 260 -3.04 -10.12 -13.92
C ARG A 260 -1.82 -10.98 -13.63
N TYR A 261 -1.18 -10.83 -12.47
CA TYR A 261 -0.07 -11.71 -12.10
C TYR A 261 -0.58 -13.14 -11.89
N GLU A 262 0.15 -14.09 -12.48
CA GLU A 262 -0.19 -15.51 -12.42
C GLU A 262 0.63 -16.20 -11.33
N ILE A 263 -0.01 -17.18 -10.67
CA ILE A 263 0.69 -18.12 -9.80
C ILE A 263 1.41 -19.10 -10.74
N PRO A 264 2.75 -19.25 -10.65
CA PRO A 264 3.50 -20.18 -11.49
C PRO A 264 2.95 -21.60 -11.37
N GLU A 265 2.79 -22.29 -12.50
CA GLU A 265 2.52 -23.72 -12.51
C GLU A 265 3.76 -24.47 -11.97
N ILE A 266 3.55 -25.40 -11.04
CA ILE A 266 4.62 -26.25 -10.54
C ILE A 266 4.98 -27.23 -11.66
N ALA A 267 6.22 -27.18 -12.14
CA ALA A 267 6.76 -28.13 -13.13
C ALA A 267 7.03 -29.52 -12.54
#